data_AF-A0A443SG46-F1
#
_entry.id   AF-A0A443SG46-F1
#
_cell.length_a   1.000
_cell.length_b   1.000
_cell.length_c   1.000
_cell.angle_alpha   90.00
_cell.angle_beta   90.00
_cell.angle_gamma   90.00
#
_symmetry.space_group_name_H-M   'P 1'
#
loop_
_entity.id
_entity.type
_entity.pdbx_description
1 polymer ?
#
loop_
_entity_poly.entity_id
_entity_poly.type
_entity_poly.pdbx_seq_one_letter_code
_entity_poly.pdbx_strand_id
1 'polypeptide(L)'
;MLQLNNFLWSNYGYGVVSGTCGDVGVSGLAMGGGFGYLTRKYGFLVDQIVSAEIVTANGKQLSVNEKQNKDLFWAIRGAGAAGFGVVTQFTLKAFPATETFVWARLKYSLNDLSLLLNLWQQIMKFRNCSTVGLHIERDNFPYGVDYIGINFVIVEQEEDNKQLETLQYFLPNIT
;
A
#
# COMPACT_ATOMS: atom_id res chain seq x y z
N MET A 1 -6.84 -7.66 -5.05
CA MET A 1 -6.02 -7.75 -3.82
C MET A 1 -6.86 -7.99 -2.58
N LEU A 2 -8.05 -7.37 -2.48
CA LEU A 2 -8.91 -7.48 -1.30
C LEU A 2 -9.29 -8.91 -0.94
N GLN A 3 -9.69 -9.72 -1.92
CA GLN A 3 -10.04 -11.13 -1.70
C GLN A 3 -8.87 -11.93 -1.08
N LEU A 4 -7.64 -11.73 -1.56
CA LEU A 4 -6.44 -12.37 -1.02
C LEU A 4 -6.18 -11.96 0.43
N ASN A 5 -6.20 -10.66 0.72
CA ASN A 5 -5.95 -10.16 2.06
C ASN A 5 -7.06 -10.56 3.05
N ASN A 6 -8.33 -10.55 2.64
CA ASN A 6 -9.44 -11.04 3.47
C ASN A 6 -9.26 -12.53 3.80
N PHE A 7 -8.89 -13.34 2.80
CA PHE A 7 -8.63 -14.77 3.00
C PHE A 7 -7.48 -14.99 4.00
N LEU A 8 -6.35 -14.29 3.83
CA LEU A 8 -5.19 -14.41 4.71
C LEU A 8 -5.49 -13.96 6.14
N TRP A 9 -6.22 -12.87 6.29
CA TRP A 9 -6.56 -12.32 7.59
C TRP A 9 -7.52 -13.24 8.34
N SER A 10 -8.65 -13.60 7.74
CA SER A 10 -9.69 -14.38 8.43
C SER A 10 -9.29 -15.82 8.76
N ASN A 11 -8.37 -16.42 7.98
CA ASN A 11 -7.98 -17.82 8.19
C ASN A 11 -6.65 -18.00 8.91
N TYR A 12 -5.74 -17.01 8.83
CA TYR A 12 -4.38 -17.16 9.32
C TYR A 12 -3.89 -15.98 10.17
N GLY A 13 -4.60 -14.85 10.21
CA GLY A 13 -4.13 -13.65 10.90
C GLY A 13 -2.95 -12.96 10.20
N TYR A 14 -2.83 -13.08 8.88
CA TYR A 14 -1.77 -12.46 8.09
C TYR A 14 -2.33 -11.52 7.02
N GLY A 15 -1.48 -10.63 6.51
CA GLY A 15 -1.72 -9.81 5.34
C GLY A 15 -0.47 -9.66 4.47
N VAL A 16 -0.67 -9.29 3.21
CA VAL A 16 0.40 -8.92 2.28
C VAL A 16 0.28 -7.45 1.91
N VAL A 17 1.42 -6.82 1.59
CA VAL A 17 1.45 -5.46 1.02
C VAL A 17 0.54 -5.41 -0.21
N SER A 18 -0.27 -4.37 -0.34
CA SER A 18 -1.23 -4.24 -1.44
C SER A 18 -1.49 -2.79 -1.80
N GLY A 19 -2.27 -2.57 -2.86
CA GLY A 19 -2.77 -1.26 -3.24
C GLY A 19 -3.95 -0.82 -2.36
N THR A 20 -4.50 0.35 -2.66
CA THR A 20 -5.67 0.90 -1.94
C THR A 20 -7.00 0.44 -2.53
N CYS A 21 -7.04 0.11 -3.83
CA CYS A 21 -8.24 -0.34 -4.53
C CYS A 21 -8.38 -1.88 -4.48
N GLY A 22 -9.51 -2.37 -3.96
CA GLY A 22 -9.71 -3.79 -3.68
C GLY A 22 -9.66 -4.71 -4.92
N ASP A 23 -10.21 -4.23 -6.03
CA ASP A 23 -10.40 -4.99 -7.28
C ASP A 23 -9.13 -5.09 -8.13
N VAL A 24 -8.04 -4.39 -7.76
CA VAL A 24 -6.78 -4.46 -8.49
C VAL A 24 -6.21 -5.88 -8.43
N GLY A 25 -5.89 -6.43 -9.60
CA GLY A 25 -5.28 -7.76 -9.73
C GLY A 25 -3.87 -7.83 -9.12
N VAL A 26 -3.52 -8.97 -8.52
CA VAL A 26 -2.25 -9.17 -7.81
C VAL A 26 -1.04 -8.99 -8.74
N SER A 27 -1.08 -9.63 -9.91
CA SER A 27 0.10 -9.74 -10.78
C SER A 27 0.58 -8.39 -11.33
N GLY A 28 -0.32 -7.62 -11.93
CA GLY A 28 0.02 -6.30 -12.46
C GLY A 28 0.52 -5.34 -11.38
N LEU A 29 -0.10 -5.38 -10.19
CA LEU A 29 0.32 -4.57 -9.05
C LEU A 29 1.72 -4.97 -8.56
N ALA A 30 1.96 -6.27 -8.37
CA ALA A 30 3.22 -6.79 -7.84
C ALA A 30 4.39 -6.51 -8.79
N MET A 31 4.19 -6.68 -10.10
CA MET A 31 5.25 -6.47 -11.08
C MET A 31 5.53 -4.99 -11.37
N GLY A 32 4.57 -4.10 -11.15
CA GLY A 32 4.73 -2.65 -11.36
C GLY A 32 5.28 -1.89 -10.14
N GLY A 33 5.57 -2.58 -9.04
CA GLY A 33 5.97 -1.96 -7.78
C GLY A 33 4.96 -2.26 -6.67
N GLY A 34 3.76 -1.70 -6.80
CA GLY A 34 2.66 -1.93 -5.87
C GLY A 34 2.79 -1.11 -4.58
N PHE A 35 2.08 0.01 -4.56
CA PHE A 35 2.07 0.98 -3.47
C PHE A 35 0.70 1.03 -2.79
N GLY A 36 0.69 1.12 -1.46
CA GLY A 36 -0.51 1.35 -0.68
C GLY A 36 -0.20 1.58 0.81
N TYR A 37 -1.21 1.33 1.66
CA TYR A 37 -1.14 1.72 3.08
C TYR A 37 -0.01 1.06 3.87
N LEU A 38 0.39 -0.14 3.48
CA LEU A 38 1.44 -0.92 4.14
C LEU A 38 2.85 -0.59 3.62
N THR A 39 2.99 0.21 2.58
CA THR A 39 4.27 0.44 1.89
C THR A 39 5.29 1.15 2.77
N ARG A 40 4.88 2.09 3.62
CA ARG A 40 5.81 2.78 4.55
C ARG A 40 6.38 1.86 5.63
N LYS A 41 5.65 0.81 6.00
CA LYS A 41 6.08 -0.13 7.03
C LYS A 41 6.92 -1.28 6.47
N TYR A 42 6.47 -1.87 5.37
CA TYR A 42 7.06 -3.12 4.86
C TYR A 42 7.82 -2.96 3.54
N GLY A 43 7.72 -1.82 2.85
CA GLY A 43 8.21 -1.63 1.48
C GLY A 43 7.13 -1.88 0.43
N PHE A 44 7.46 -1.75 -0.85
CA PHE A 44 6.52 -1.97 -1.94
C PHE A 44 6.17 -3.47 -2.05
N LEU A 45 5.05 -3.81 -2.71
CA LEU A 45 4.68 -5.22 -2.92
C LEU A 45 5.77 -5.97 -3.69
N VAL A 46 6.44 -5.29 -4.61
CA VAL A 46 7.54 -5.82 -5.40
C VAL A 46 8.74 -6.26 -4.53
N ASP A 47 8.98 -5.56 -3.43
CA ASP A 47 10.03 -5.90 -2.45
C ASP A 47 9.67 -7.17 -1.65
N GLN A 48 8.39 -7.56 -1.68
CA GLN A 48 7.87 -8.73 -0.98
C GLN A 48 7.86 -9.99 -1.84
N ILE A 49 8.21 -9.90 -3.12
CA ILE A 49 8.29 -11.06 -4.00
C ILE A 49 9.54 -11.88 -3.65
N VAL A 50 9.33 -13.12 -3.23
CA VAL A 50 10.39 -14.09 -2.91
C VAL A 50 10.78 -14.91 -4.14
N SER A 51 9.77 -15.35 -4.90
CA SER A 51 9.94 -16.08 -6.15
C SER A 51 8.69 -15.97 -7.02
N ALA A 52 8.81 -16.36 -8.29
CA ALA A 52 7.68 -16.50 -9.20
C ALA A 52 7.87 -17.66 -10.18
N GLU A 53 6.76 -18.16 -10.71
CA GLU A 53 6.74 -19.05 -11.88
C GLU A 53 6.30 -18.23 -13.09
N ILE A 54 7.06 -18.29 -14.19
CA ILE A 54 6.83 -17.50 -15.39
C ILE A 54 6.88 -18.37 -16.64
N VAL A 55 5.91 -18.19 -17.53
CA VAL A 55 5.93 -18.78 -18.88
C VAL A 55 6.51 -17.75 -19.85
N THR A 56 7.67 -18.06 -20.43
CA THR A 56 8.36 -17.18 -21.38
C THR A 56 7.75 -17.25 -22.78
N ALA A 57 8.11 -16.31 -23.65
CA ALA A 57 7.56 -16.21 -25.02
C ALA A 57 7.76 -17.46 -25.89
N ASN A 58 8.79 -18.28 -25.59
CA ASN A 58 9.03 -19.56 -26.25
C ASN A 58 8.28 -20.75 -25.59
N GLY A 59 7.34 -20.50 -24.69
CA GLY A 59 6.49 -21.50 -24.05
C GLY A 59 7.14 -22.26 -22.89
N LYS A 60 8.34 -21.87 -22.43
CA LYS A 60 9.00 -22.53 -21.30
C LYS A 60 8.49 -21.97 -19.98
N GLN A 61 8.18 -22.86 -19.03
CA GLN A 61 7.95 -22.47 -17.63
C GLN A 61 9.28 -22.43 -16.89
N LEU A 62 9.54 -21.31 -16.21
CA LEU A 62 10.75 -21.07 -15.43
C LEU A 62 10.38 -20.65 -14.01
N SER A 63 11.14 -21.14 -13.03
CA SER A 63 11.16 -20.57 -11.69
C SER A 63 12.19 -19.45 -11.63
N VAL A 64 11.82 -18.30 -11.06
CA VAL A 64 12.69 -17.11 -10.94
C VAL A 64 12.79 -16.67 -9.48
N ASN A 65 14.01 -16.44 -9.00
CA ASN A 65 14.32 -15.97 -7.64
C ASN A 65 15.76 -15.42 -7.56
N GLU A 66 16.23 -15.05 -6.37
CA GLU A 66 17.58 -14.49 -6.16
C GLU A 66 18.74 -15.46 -6.48
N LYS A 67 18.45 -16.75 -6.65
CA LYS A 67 19.44 -17.81 -6.94
C LYS A 67 19.33 -18.35 -8.36
N GLN A 68 18.17 -18.26 -8.99
CA GLN A 68 17.87 -18.84 -10.30
C GLN A 68 17.17 -17.82 -11.21
N ASN A 69 17.64 -17.69 -12.46
CA ASN A 69 17.11 -16.73 -13.45
C ASN A 69 17.01 -15.30 -12.87
N LYS A 70 18.12 -14.84 -12.25
CA LYS A 70 18.16 -13.64 -11.40
C LYS A 70 17.88 -12.34 -12.15
N ASP A 71 18.29 -12.29 -13.41
CA ASP A 71 18.04 -11.22 -14.36
C ASP A 71 16.54 -11.06 -14.63
N LEU A 72 15.85 -12.18 -14.89
CA LEU A 72 14.41 -12.22 -15.07
C LEU A 72 13.68 -11.89 -13.76
N PHE A 73 14.17 -12.40 -12.63
CA PHE A 73 13.64 -12.07 -11.31
C PHE A 73 13.78 -10.58 -10.96
N TRP A 74 14.89 -9.95 -11.35
CA TRP A 74 15.07 -8.50 -11.24
C TRP A 74 14.10 -7.76 -12.16
N ALA A 75 13.96 -8.21 -13.42
CA ALA A 75 13.11 -7.54 -14.41
C ALA A 75 11.62 -7.54 -14.02
N ILE A 76 11.07 -8.67 -13.57
CA ILE A 76 9.66 -8.74 -13.15
C ILE A 76 9.39 -7.92 -11.88
N ARG A 77 10.43 -7.51 -11.15
CA ARG A 77 10.34 -6.70 -9.95
C ARG A 77 10.43 -5.20 -10.26
N GLY A 78 9.53 -4.71 -11.11
CA GLY A 78 9.36 -3.27 -11.35
C GLY A 78 8.98 -2.90 -12.78
N ALA A 79 9.23 -3.78 -13.76
CA ALA A 79 8.94 -3.48 -15.16
C ALA A 79 7.45 -3.59 -15.54
N GLY A 80 6.57 -3.97 -14.61
CA GLY A 80 5.14 -4.11 -14.87
C GLY A 80 4.87 -5.14 -15.98
N ALA A 81 3.94 -4.83 -16.88
CA ALA A 81 3.55 -5.71 -17.98
C ALA A 81 4.56 -5.74 -19.16
N ALA A 82 5.84 -5.44 -18.95
CA ALA A 82 6.86 -5.24 -19.99
C ALA A 82 7.32 -6.51 -20.77
N GLY A 83 6.47 -7.53 -20.89
CA GLY A 83 6.64 -8.59 -21.90
C GLY A 83 7.66 -9.68 -21.60
N PHE A 84 8.18 -9.75 -20.37
CA PHE A 84 9.16 -10.78 -19.97
C PHE A 84 8.59 -12.21 -19.87
N GLY A 85 7.27 -12.34 -19.99
CA GLY A 85 6.52 -13.59 -19.91
C GLY A 85 5.22 -13.42 -19.13
N VAL A 86 4.46 -14.50 -19.01
CA VAL A 86 3.24 -14.55 -18.21
C VAL A 86 3.58 -15.15 -16.85
N VAL A 87 3.52 -14.35 -15.79
CA VAL A 87 3.68 -14.86 -14.42
C VAL A 87 2.42 -15.61 -14.03
N THR A 88 2.57 -16.89 -13.73
CA THR A 88 1.47 -17.80 -13.35
C THR A 88 1.35 -17.96 -11.84
N GLN A 89 2.44 -17.74 -11.08
CA GLN A 89 2.45 -17.84 -9.64
C GLN A 89 3.44 -16.86 -9.01
N PHE A 90 3.09 -16.32 -7.84
CA PHE A 90 4.01 -15.60 -6.96
C PHE A 90 4.13 -16.30 -5.61
N THR A 91 5.32 -16.23 -5.04
CA THR A 91 5.54 -16.44 -3.59
C THR A 91 5.83 -15.09 -2.97
N LEU A 92 4.98 -14.66 -2.03
CA LEU A 92 5.06 -13.36 -1.38
C LEU A 92 5.37 -13.52 0.10
N LYS A 93 6.11 -12.55 0.68
CA LYS A 93 6.18 -12.39 2.14
C LYS A 93 4.80 -11.96 2.66
N ALA A 94 4.36 -12.61 3.73
CA ALA A 94 3.18 -12.25 4.50
C ALA A 94 3.59 -11.76 5.89
N PHE A 95 2.83 -10.83 6.44
CA PHE A 95 3.08 -10.18 7.72
C PHE A 95 1.91 -10.41 8.67
N PRO A 96 2.15 -10.57 9.98
CA PRO A 96 1.07 -10.62 10.95
C PRO A 96 0.16 -9.39 10.78
N ALA A 97 -1.13 -9.62 10.58
CA ALA A 97 -2.12 -8.56 10.52
C ALA A 97 -2.42 -8.12 11.97
N THR A 98 -2.44 -6.81 12.22
CA THR A 98 -2.92 -6.31 13.50
C THR A 98 -4.42 -6.50 13.62
N GLU A 99 -4.89 -6.71 14.84
CA GLU A 99 -6.32 -6.60 15.15
C GLU A 99 -6.76 -5.12 15.21
N THR A 100 -5.81 -4.21 15.44
CA THR A 100 -6.05 -2.77 15.58
C THR A 100 -5.35 -1.97 14.49
N PHE A 101 -6.10 -1.11 13.82
CA PHE A 101 -5.57 -0.05 12.96
C PHE A 101 -6.46 1.19 13.11
N VAL A 102 -5.86 2.37 12.95
CA VAL A 102 -6.63 3.62 12.95
C VAL A 102 -6.75 4.11 11.52
N TRP A 103 -7.98 4.28 11.07
CA TRP A 103 -8.32 4.96 9.83
C TRP A 103 -9.16 6.19 10.14
N ALA A 104 -8.66 7.36 9.76
CA ALA A 104 -9.39 8.62 9.91
C ALA A 104 -9.38 9.39 8.58
N ARG A 105 -10.52 9.99 8.24
CA ARG A 105 -10.67 10.88 7.10
C ARG A 105 -11.22 12.21 7.58
N LEU A 106 -10.46 13.28 7.35
CA LEU A 106 -10.85 14.64 7.69
C LEU A 106 -11.08 15.44 6.41
N LYS A 107 -12.15 16.24 6.41
CA LYS A 107 -12.50 17.12 5.29
C LYS A 107 -12.23 18.57 5.68
N TYR A 108 -11.55 19.29 4.80
CA TYR A 108 -11.24 20.71 4.96
C TYR A 108 -11.65 21.50 3.72
N SER A 109 -11.76 22.83 3.89
CA SER A 109 -11.99 23.75 2.79
C SER A 109 -10.78 23.81 1.85
N LEU A 110 -11.02 23.99 0.54
CA LEU A 110 -9.94 24.28 -0.41
C LEU A 110 -9.17 25.56 -0.09
N ASN A 111 -9.77 26.50 0.65
CA ASN A 111 -9.09 27.72 1.08
C ASN A 111 -7.86 27.43 1.94
N ASP A 112 -7.81 26.27 2.61
CA ASP A 112 -6.72 25.85 3.48
C ASP A 112 -5.62 25.06 2.74
N LEU A 113 -5.68 24.94 1.41
CA LEU A 113 -4.81 24.06 0.61
C LEU A 113 -3.33 24.25 0.88
N SER A 114 -2.84 25.50 0.82
CA SER A 114 -1.43 25.80 1.03
C SER A 114 -0.98 25.45 2.45
N LEU A 115 -1.83 25.69 3.45
CA LEU A 115 -1.55 25.34 4.84
C LEU A 115 -1.49 23.82 5.02
N LEU A 116 -2.49 23.09 4.53
CA LEU A 116 -2.60 21.65 4.67
C LEU A 116 -1.52 20.89 3.88
N LEU A 117 -1.14 21.39 2.69
CA LEU A 117 -0.01 20.84 1.94
C LEU A 117 1.30 20.99 2.72
N ASN A 118 1.57 22.17 3.29
CA ASN A 118 2.77 22.39 4.10
C ASN A 118 2.78 21.51 5.35
N LEU A 119 1.65 21.42 6.05
CA LEU A 119 1.50 20.55 7.22
C LEU A 119 1.73 19.08 6.84
N TRP A 120 1.10 18.60 5.77
CA TRP A 120 1.30 17.23 5.28
C TRP A 120 2.77 16.96 4.94
N GLN A 121 3.46 17.89 4.26
CA GLN A 121 4.89 17.73 3.98
C GLN A 121 5.75 17.68 5.25
N GLN A 122 5.39 18.42 6.31
CA GLN A 122 6.07 18.35 7.60
C GLN A 122 5.81 17.02 8.31
N ILE A 123 4.56 16.56 8.32
CA ILE A 123 4.17 15.24 8.86
C ILE A 123 4.98 14.14 8.17
N MET A 124 5.07 14.17 6.84
CA MET A 124 5.75 13.13 6.07
C MET A 124 7.26 13.04 6.32
N LYS A 125 7.88 14.11 6.85
CA LYS A 125 9.29 14.11 7.28
C LYS A 125 9.51 13.38 8.60
N PHE A 126 8.49 13.24 9.44
CA PHE A 126 8.58 12.40 10.64
C PHE A 126 8.72 10.94 10.24
N ARG A 127 9.73 10.25 10.80
CA ARG A 127 10.01 8.83 10.55
C ARG A 127 9.06 7.94 11.36
N ASN A 128 7.77 8.00 11.06
CA ASN A 128 6.81 6.98 11.49
C ASN A 128 6.51 6.02 10.34
N CYS A 129 6.09 4.79 10.64
CA CYS A 129 5.65 3.84 9.61
C CYS A 129 4.22 4.14 9.12
N SER A 130 3.57 5.17 9.67
CA SER A 130 2.19 5.56 9.39
C SER A 130 2.02 6.14 7.99
N THR A 131 0.95 5.78 7.30
CA THR A 131 0.62 6.33 5.98
C THR A 131 -0.35 7.49 6.13
N VAL A 132 0.05 8.68 5.68
CA VAL A 132 -0.83 9.86 5.60
C VAL A 132 -0.99 10.25 4.14
N GLY A 133 -2.23 10.15 3.64
CA GLY A 133 -2.62 10.56 2.30
C GLY A 133 -3.30 11.93 2.31
N LEU A 134 -2.95 12.77 1.36
CA LEU A 134 -3.65 14.03 1.07
C LEU A 134 -4.31 13.89 -0.29
N HIS A 135 -5.61 14.19 -0.36
CA HIS A 135 -6.43 14.05 -1.55
C HIS A 135 -7.24 15.33 -1.77
N ILE A 136 -7.44 15.71 -3.03
CA ILE A 136 -8.45 16.68 -3.42
C ILE A 136 -9.60 15.86 -4.00
N GLU A 137 -10.77 16.00 -3.38
CA GLU A 137 -11.96 15.22 -3.73
C GLU A 137 -13.14 16.17 -3.97
N ARG A 138 -14.15 15.70 -4.71
CA ARG A 138 -15.42 16.40 -4.90
C ARG A 138 -16.52 15.60 -4.22
N ASP A 139 -17.32 16.24 -3.38
CA ASP A 139 -18.53 15.58 -2.87
C ASP A 139 -19.48 15.27 -4.05
N ASN A 140 -20.06 14.08 -4.10
CA ASN A 140 -21.12 13.70 -5.07
C ASN A 140 -20.82 14.11 -6.53
N PHE A 141 -19.73 13.60 -7.11
CA PHE A 141 -19.37 13.85 -8.50
C PHE A 141 -20.54 13.54 -9.46
N PRO A 142 -20.88 14.44 -10.42
CA PRO A 142 -20.11 15.63 -10.81
C PRO A 142 -20.49 16.95 -10.10
N TYR A 143 -21.49 16.96 -9.21
CA TYR A 143 -22.23 18.18 -8.81
C TYR A 143 -21.97 18.73 -7.40
N GLY A 144 -20.99 18.25 -6.62
CA GLY A 144 -20.72 18.84 -5.30
C GLY A 144 -19.51 19.75 -5.22
N VAL A 145 -19.16 20.09 -3.97
CA VAL A 145 -18.11 21.04 -3.64
C VAL A 145 -16.78 20.31 -3.55
N ASP A 146 -15.74 20.91 -4.13
CA ASP A 146 -14.38 20.41 -4.00
C ASP A 146 -13.87 20.67 -2.57
N TYR A 147 -13.27 19.66 -1.98
CA TYR A 147 -12.71 19.69 -0.63
C TYR A 147 -11.35 19.01 -0.58
N ILE A 148 -10.63 19.24 0.52
CA ILE A 148 -9.37 18.56 0.81
C ILE A 148 -9.65 17.45 1.79
N GLY A 149 -9.41 16.21 1.38
CA GLY A 149 -9.46 15.03 2.22
C GLY A 149 -8.07 14.68 2.74
N ILE A 150 -7.90 14.59 4.05
CA ILE A 150 -6.68 14.01 4.65
C ILE A 150 -7.05 12.66 5.23
N ASN A 151 -6.41 11.60 4.72
CA ASN A 151 -6.56 10.23 5.18
C ASN A 151 -5.35 9.85 6.03
N PHE A 152 -5.60 9.43 7.26
CA PHE A 152 -4.59 8.86 8.14
C PHE A 152 -4.83 7.37 8.23
N VAL A 153 -3.79 6.59 7.94
CA VAL A 153 -3.75 5.14 8.14
C VAL A 153 -2.55 4.82 8.98
N ILE A 154 -2.78 4.59 10.27
CA ILE A 154 -1.73 4.27 11.22
C ILE A 154 -1.73 2.77 11.44
N VAL A 155 -0.61 2.14 11.08
CA VAL A 155 -0.40 0.69 11.19
C VAL A 155 0.77 0.46 12.15
N GLU A 156 0.55 0.74 13.44
CA GLU A 156 1.54 0.44 14.49
C GLU A 156 1.14 -0.81 15.26
N GLN A 157 2.12 -1.65 15.60
CA GLN A 157 1.89 -2.97 16.18
C GLN A 157 2.15 -3.05 17.68
N GLU A 158 2.87 -2.08 18.28
CA GLU A 158 3.66 -2.43 19.46
C GLU A 158 3.36 -1.67 20.75
N GLU A 159 2.57 -0.59 20.76
CA GLU A 159 2.18 0.03 22.04
C GLU A 159 0.78 0.66 21.97
N ASP A 160 -0.03 0.35 22.99
CA ASP A 160 -1.33 0.98 23.20
C ASP A 160 -1.17 2.51 23.23
N ASN A 161 -2.07 3.22 22.53
CA ASN A 161 -2.21 4.69 22.47
C ASN A 161 -1.23 5.53 21.63
N LYS A 162 -0.07 5.03 21.16
CA LYS A 162 0.84 5.84 20.31
C LYS A 162 0.21 6.33 19.01
N GLN A 163 -0.74 5.56 18.47
CA GLN A 163 -1.48 5.89 17.26
C GLN A 163 -2.40 7.11 17.46
N LEU A 164 -3.10 7.14 18.60
CA LEU A 164 -3.95 8.25 19.02
C LEU A 164 -3.11 9.46 19.40
N GLU A 165 -1.99 9.29 20.10
CA GLU A 165 -1.06 10.38 20.42
C GLU A 165 -0.46 11.00 19.16
N THR A 166 -0.09 10.18 18.17
CA THR A 166 0.39 10.66 16.86
C THR A 166 -0.70 11.45 16.14
N LEU A 167 -1.94 10.96 16.15
CA LEU A 167 -3.08 11.71 15.59
C LEU A 167 -3.31 13.01 16.35
N GLN A 168 -3.35 12.99 17.67
CA GLN A 168 -3.56 14.17 18.52
C GLN A 168 -2.43 15.19 18.38
N TYR A 169 -1.19 14.75 18.19
CA TYR A 169 -0.07 15.65 17.91
C TYR A 169 -0.29 16.46 16.63
N PHE A 170 -0.80 15.82 15.58
CA PHE A 170 -1.08 16.50 14.32
C PHE A 170 -2.46 17.17 14.27
N LEU A 171 -3.39 16.70 15.08
CA LEU A 171 -4.81 17.01 15.07
C LEU A 171 -5.32 17.07 16.51
N PRO A 172 -4.97 18.14 17.26
CA PRO A 172 -5.14 18.21 18.72
C PRO A 172 -6.58 18.16 19.22
N ASN A 173 -7.57 18.21 18.32
CA ASN A 173 -9.00 18.18 18.64
C ASN A 173 -9.69 16.86 18.25
N ILE A 174 -8.94 15.81 17.93
CA ILE A 174 -9.52 14.48 17.66
C ILE A 174 -9.73 13.75 19.00
N THR A 175 -11.00 13.59 19.37
CA THR A 175 -11.48 12.73 20.46
C THR A 175 -11.79 11.33 19.97
#